data_AF-A0A7C3B3Q0-F1
#
_entry.id   AF-A0A7C3B3Q0-F1
#
_cell.length_a   1.000
_cell.length_b   1.000
_cell.length_c   1.000
_cell.angle_alpha   90.00
_cell.angle_beta   90.00
_cell.angle_gamma   90.00
#
_symmetry.space_group_name_H-M   'P 1'
#
loop_
_entity.id
_entity.type
_entity.pdbx_description
1 polymer ?
#
loop_
_entity_poly.entity_id
_entity_poly.type
_entity_poly.pdbx_seq_one_letter_code
_entity_poly.pdbx_strand_id
1 'polypeptide(L)' 'MDGFPSLRKYPGAIRLSDESFVLQLLDIAQSLKAHDIKFVDLIISHIGAINACKSAERKLIRNGSKLRLVNIDVPGM' A
#
# COMPACT_ATOMS: atom_id res chain seq x y z
N MET A 1 21.05 3.16 16.20
CA MET A 1 20.01 4.13 15.84
C MET A 1 18.70 3.56 16.33
N ASP A 2 18.23 4.04 17.48
CA ASP A 2 17.02 3.54 18.11
C ASP A 2 15.82 3.89 17.22
N GLY A 3 15.22 2.85 16.65
CA GLY A 3 14.06 2.96 15.79
C GLY A 3 12.88 3.57 16.55
N PHE A 4 12.11 4.41 15.86
CA PHE A 4 10.87 4.99 16.37
C PHE A 4 10.06 3.96 17.17
N PRO A 5 9.53 4.35 18.36
CA PRO A 5 8.80 3.44 19.21
C PRO A 5 7.63 2.85 18.42
N SER A 6 7.68 1.53 18.25
CA SER A 6 6.67 0.79 17.53
C SER A 6 5.33 0.94 18.24
N LEU A 7 4.39 1.68 17.63
CA LEU A 7 3.04 1.87 18.16
C LEU A 7 2.22 0.56 18.24
N ARG A 8 2.81 -0.58 17.86
CA ARG A 8 2.23 -1.93 17.84
C ARG A 8 1.63 -2.37 19.17
N LYS A 9 2.16 -1.89 20.29
CA LYS A 9 1.76 -2.34 21.63
C LYS A 9 0.78 -1.39 22.32
N TYR A 10 0.39 -0.30 21.65
CA TYR A 10 -0.51 0.68 22.25
C TYR A 10 -1.97 0.27 22.04
N PRO A 11 -2.80 0.35 23.10
CA PRO A 11 -4.23 0.06 22.97
C PRO A 11 -4.88 1.01 21.95
N GLY A 12 -5.75 0.47 21.10
CA GLY A 12 -6.40 1.21 20.01
C GLY A 12 -5.68 1.13 18.66
N ALA A 13 -4.44 0.64 18.61
CA ALA A 13 -3.75 0.41 17.34
C ALA A 13 -4.24 -0.89 16.66
N ILE A 14 -4.88 -0.77 15.50
CA ILE A 14 -5.25 -1.90 14.64
C ILE A 14 -4.17 -2.09 13.58
N ARG A 15 -3.76 -3.34 13.34
CA ARG A 15 -2.80 -3.68 12.30
C ARG A 15 -3.33 -4.75 11.38
N LEU A 16 -2.94 -4.63 10.13
CA LEU A 16 -3.05 -5.66 9.12
C LEU A 16 -1.66 -6.26 8.87
N SER A 17 -1.62 -7.51 8.43
CA SER A 17 -0.40 -8.07 7.88
C SER A 17 -0.10 -7.39 6.53
N ASP A 18 1.19 -7.33 6.18
CA ASP A 18 1.60 -6.78 4.88
C ASP A 18 0.93 -7.54 3.72
N GLU A 19 0.72 -8.85 3.87
CA GLU A 19 0.05 -9.67 2.88
C GLU A 19 -1.43 -9.29 2.70
N SER A 20 -2.19 -9.15 3.79
CA SER A 20 -3.59 -8.72 3.74
C SER A 20 -3.72 -7.34 3.12
N PHE A 21 -2.82 -6.42 3.49
CA PHE A 21 -2.82 -5.05 2.95
C PHE A 21 -2.52 -5.05 1.45
N VAL A 22 -1.54 -5.86 1.00
CA VAL A 22 -1.23 -6.04 -0.42
C VAL A 22 -2.43 -6.59 -1.19
N LEU A 23 -3.08 -7.64 -0.70
CA LEU A 23 -4.25 -8.22 -1.37
C LEU A 23 -5.37 -7.19 -1.52
N GLN A 24 -5.63 -6.42 -0.47
CA GLN A 24 -6.65 -5.37 -0.48
C GLN A 24 -6.35 -4.27 -1.51
N LEU A 25 -5.09 -3.86 -1.66
CA LEU A 25 -4.67 -2.93 -2.72
C LEU A 25 -4.84 -3.52 -4.13
N LEU A 26 -4.60 -4.83 -4.30
CA LEU A 26 -4.80 -5.51 -5.57
C LEU A 26 -6.28 -5.60 -5.94
N ASP A 27 -7.15 -5.88 -4.96
CA ASP A 27 -8.61 -5.93 -5.17
C ASP A 27 -9.14 -4.56 -5.59
N ILE A 28 -8.72 -3.49 -4.90
CA ILE A 28 -9.06 -2.10 -5.27
C ILE A 28 -8.57 -1.79 -6.69
N ALA A 29 -7.31 -2.10 -7.00
CA ALA A 29 -6.75 -1.89 -8.33
C ALA A 29 -7.54 -2.64 -9.41
N GLN A 30 -7.97 -3.87 -9.14
CA GLN A 30 -8.77 -4.66 -10.08
C GLN A 30 -10.16 -4.05 -10.30
N SER A 31 -10.81 -3.54 -9.25
CA SER A 31 -12.07 -2.80 -9.37
C SER A 31 -11.89 -1.51 -10.19
N LEU A 32 -10.86 -0.72 -9.92
CA LEU A 32 -10.59 0.53 -10.65
C LEU A 32 -10.26 0.28 -12.13
N LYS A 33 -9.56 -0.81 -12.43
CA LYS A 33 -9.29 -1.24 -13.81
C LYS A 33 -10.57 -1.49 -14.60
N ALA A 34 -11.65 -1.96 -13.98
CA ALA A 34 -12.95 -2.15 -14.66
C ALA A 34 -13.55 -0.83 -15.17
N HIS A 35 -13.08 0.31 -14.66
CA HIS A 35 -13.46 1.66 -15.07
C HIS A 35 -12.43 2.34 -16.01
N ASP A 36 -11.54 1.57 -16.65
CA ASP A 36 -10.45 2.05 -17.52
C ASP A 36 -9.47 3.04 -16.84
N ILE A 37 -9.36 2.98 -15.50
CA ILE A 37 -8.36 3.75 -14.76
C ILE A 37 -6.98 3.15 -15.01
N LYS A 38 -6.02 4.01 -15.36
CA LYS A 38 -4.64 3.61 -15.74
C LYS A 38 -3.62 3.93 -14.65
N PHE A 39 -3.85 4.96 -13.86
CA PHE A 39 -2.95 5.43 -12.82
C PHE A 39 -3.74 5.70 -11.55
N VAL A 40 -3.17 5.30 -10.41
CA VAL A 40 -3.70 5.56 -9.08
C VAL A 40 -2.56 6.04 -8.22
N ASP A 41 -2.66 7.28 -7.75
CA ASP A 41 -1.69 7.83 -6.81
C ASP A 41 -2.02 7.34 -5.40
N LEU A 42 -1.08 6.62 -4.78
CA LEU A 42 -1.17 6.15 -3.41
C LEU A 42 -0.39 7.10 -2.50
N ILE A 43 -1.11 7.90 -1.73
CA ILE A 43 -0.54 8.80 -0.72
C ILE A 43 -0.32 8.00 0.57
N ILE A 44 0.94 7.82 0.97
CA ILE A 44 1.33 6.95 2.09
C ILE A 44 1.81 7.81 3.25
N SER A 45 0.97 8.00 4.26
CA SER A 45 1.30 8.75 5.48
C SER A 45 1.96 7.90 6.57
N HIS A 46 1.73 6.59 6.55
CA HIS A 46 2.25 5.66 7.56
C HIS A 46 3.48 4.90 7.06
N ILE A 47 4.64 5.17 7.66
CA ILE A 47 5.93 4.59 7.25
C ILE A 47 5.92 3.05 7.19
N GLY A 48 5.15 2.41 8.08
CA GLY A 48 5.04 0.95 8.12
C GLY A 48 4.31 0.32 6.92
N ALA A 49 3.62 1.11 6.09
CA ALA A 49 2.87 0.62 4.93
C ALA A 49 3.67 0.67 3.61
N ILE A 50 4.75 1.45 3.57
CA ILE A 50 5.54 1.73 2.34
C ILE A 50 5.94 0.43 1.61
N ASN A 51 6.46 -0.55 2.35
CA ASN A 51 6.93 -1.81 1.77
C ASN A 51 5.78 -2.64 1.19
N ALA A 52 4.62 -2.65 1.85
CA ALA A 52 3.43 -3.33 1.38
C ALA A 52 2.90 -2.66 0.10
N CYS A 53 2.83 -1.33 0.04
CA CYS A 53 2.40 -0.60 -1.16
C CYS A 53 3.33 -0.87 -2.37
N LYS A 54 4.65 -0.82 -2.16
CA LYS A 54 5.65 -1.18 -3.18
C LYS A 54 5.56 -2.64 -3.61
N SER A 55 5.17 -3.54 -2.70
CA SER A 55 4.92 -4.95 -3.04
C SER A 55 3.68 -5.11 -3.92
N ALA A 56 2.59 -4.41 -3.60
CA ALA A 56 1.37 -4.41 -4.40
C ALA A 56 1.61 -3.90 -5.83
N GLU A 57 2.32 -2.77 -5.96
CA GLU A 57 2.73 -2.24 -7.27
C GLU A 57 3.53 -3.27 -8.09
N ARG A 58 4.55 -3.89 -7.48
CA ARG A 58 5.35 -4.93 -8.14
C ARG A 58 4.51 -6.14 -8.57
N LYS A 59 3.54 -6.56 -7.76
CA LYS A 59 2.62 -7.65 -8.12
C LYS A 59 1.74 -7.27 -9.31
N LEU A 60 1.20 -6.05 -9.37
CA LEU A 60 0.43 -5.59 -10.54
C LEU A 60 1.25 -5.56 -11.82
N ILE A 61 2.50 -5.10 -11.74
CA ILE A 61 3.42 -5.10 -12.89
C ILE A 61 3.68 -6.53 -13.36
N ARG A 62 4.00 -7.44 -12.43
CA ARG A 62 4.27 -8.86 -12.75
C ARG A 62 3.05 -9.56 -13.36
N ASN A 63 1.85 -9.22 -12.92
CA ASN A 63 0.61 -9.77 -13.45
C ASN A 63 0.20 -9.15 -14.81
N GLY A 64 1.05 -8.30 -15.40
CA GLY A 64 0.78 -7.67 -16.69
C GLY A 64 -0.35 -6.63 -16.65
N SER A 65 -0.70 -6.10 -15.47
CA SER A 65 -1.72 -5.06 -15.37
C SER A 65 -1.26 -3.78 -16.07
N LYS A 66 -2.18 -3.16 -16.82
CA LYS A 66 -1.98 -1.83 -17.40
C LYS A 66 -2.15 -0.72 -16.36
N LEU A 67 -2.86 -0.98 -15.27
CA LEU A 67 -2.99 -0.05 -14.16
C LEU A 67 -1.69 0.01 -13.37
N ARG A 68 -1.26 1.23 -13.02
CA ARG A 68 -0.09 1.51 -12.18
C ARG A 68 -0.51 2.15 -10.85
N LEU A 69 0.10 1.68 -9.77
CA LEU A 69 0.03 2.32 -8.47
C LEU A 69 1.28 3.20 -8.33
N VAL A 70 1.10 4.51 -8.14
CA VAL A 70 2.21 5.45 -7.96
C VAL A 70 2.34 5.73 -6.47
N ASN A 71 3.39 5.21 -5.86
CA ASN A 71 3.63 5.32 -4.43
C ASN A 71 4.22 6.69 -4.08
N ILE A 72 3.45 7.53 -3.40
CA ILE A 72 3.85 8.85 -2.91
C ILE A 72 4.06 8.74 -1.40
N ASP A 73 5.32 8.58 -1.00
CA ASP A 73 5.72 8.43 0.40
C ASP A 73 5.77 9.81 1.09
N VAL A 74 4.81 10.09 1.99
CA VAL A 74 4.72 11.34 2.79
C VAL A 74 4.59 11.02 4.29
N PRO A 75 5.60 10.39 4.90
CA PRO A 75 5.52 9.93 6.29
C PRO A 75 5.32 11.09 7.28
N GLY A 76 4.31 10.98 8.14
CA GLY A 76 4.04 11.97 9.20
C GLY A 76 3.09 13.12 8.83
N MET A 77 2.47 13.06 7.66
CA MET A 77 1.27 13.85 7.31
C MET A 77 0.02 13.34 8.01
#